data_AF-A0A348QVN4-F1
#
_entry.id   AF-A0A348QVN4-F1
#
_cell.length_a   1.000
_cell.length_b   1.000
_cell.length_c   1.000
_cell.angle_alpha   90.00
_cell.angle_beta   90.00
_cell.angle_gamma   90.00
#
_symmetry.space_group_name_H-M   'P 1'
#
loop_
_entity.id
_entity.type
_entity.pdbx_description
1 polymer ?
#
loop_
_entity_poly.entity_id
_entity_poly.type
_entity_poly.pdbx_seq_one_letter_code
_entity_poly.pdbx_strand_id
1 'polypeptide(L)' 'MSRTDPQFKLRVPPELRAKIEQSASAARRSMNAEVVIRLEASFAQDKPQQEQPL' A
#
# COMPACT_ATOMS: atom_id res chain seq x y z
N MET A 1 5.31 17.56 -15.89
CA MET A 1 5.11 17.76 -14.45
C MET A 1 5.66 16.54 -13.74
N SER A 2 6.86 16.69 -13.18
CA SER A 2 7.70 15.64 -12.62
C SER A 2 6.99 14.92 -11.46
N ARG A 3 6.78 13.60 -11.56
CA ARG A 3 6.41 12.80 -10.40
C ARG A 3 7.64 12.71 -9.51
N THR A 4 7.66 13.51 -8.45
CA THR A 4 8.78 13.68 -7.50
C THR A 4 8.87 12.51 -6.49
N ASP A 5 8.03 11.48 -6.66
CA ASP A 5 8.01 10.35 -5.74
C ASP A 5 9.23 9.43 -5.98
N PRO A 6 10.03 9.14 -4.95
CA PRO A 6 11.16 8.23 -5.08
C PRO A 6 10.67 6.83 -5.47
N GLN A 7 11.19 6.30 -6.58
CA GLN A 7 10.83 4.96 -7.03
C GLN A 7 11.41 3.91 -6.07
N PHE A 8 10.54 3.30 -5.27
CA PHE A 8 10.93 2.25 -4.34
C PHE A 8 10.92 0.88 -5.03
N LYS A 9 12.10 0.27 -5.19
CA LYS A 9 12.24 -1.09 -5.75
C LYS A 9 11.97 -2.13 -4.66
N LEU A 10 10.70 -2.41 -4.38
CA LEU A 10 10.30 -3.46 -3.43
C LEU A 10 10.60 -4.84 -4.01
N ARG A 11 11.34 -5.68 -3.26
CA ARG A 11 11.47 -7.10 -3.57
C ARG A 11 10.26 -7.83 -3.01
N VAL A 12 9.29 -8.11 -3.86
CA VAL A 12 8.05 -8.82 -3.51
C VAL A 12 8.15 -10.28 -3.92
N PRO A 13 7.86 -11.25 -3.03
CA PRO A 13 7.75 -12.65 -3.42
C PRO A 13 6.61 -12.84 -4.45
N PRO A 14 6.73 -13.83 -5.34
CA PRO A 14 5.79 -14.01 -6.47
C PRO A 14 4.34 -14.19 -6.02
N GLU A 15 4.12 -14.91 -4.91
CA GLU A 15 2.79 -15.10 -4.35
C GLU A 15 2.14 -13.79 -3.90
N LEU A 16 2.92 -12.90 -3.27
CA LEU A 16 2.42 -11.61 -2.80
C LEU A 16 2.14 -10.69 -4.00
N ARG A 17 2.99 -10.74 -5.02
CA ARG A 17 2.78 -9.99 -6.26
C ARG A 17 1.48 -10.42 -6.96
N ALA A 18 1.21 -11.72 -7.06
CA ALA A 18 -0.04 -12.24 -7.64
C ALA A 18 -1.28 -11.78 -6.84
N LYS A 19 -1.20 -11.79 -5.51
CA LYS A 19 -2.29 -11.27 -4.64
C LYS A 19 -2.54 -9.78 -4.87
N ILE A 20 -1.49 -8.98 -5.01
CA ILE A 20 -1.59 -7.54 -5.31
C ILE A 20 -2.22 -7.33 -6.68
N GLU A 21 -1.78 -8.08 -7.69
CA GLU A 21 -2.29 -7.98 -9.06
C GLU A 21 -3.78 -8.34 -9.16
N GLN A 22 -4.20 -9.41 -8.48
CA GLN A 22 -5.62 -9.77 -8.38
C GLN A 22 -6.44 -8.68 -7.66
N SER A 23 -5.93 -8.15 -6.54
CA SER A 23 -6.61 -7.09 -5.77
C SER A 23 -6.74 -5.80 -6.59
N ALA A 24 -5.66 -5.42 -7.29
CA ALA A 24 -5.60 -4.26 -8.17
C ALA A 24 -6.59 -4.39 -9.33
N SER A 25 -6.66 -5.57 -9.94
CA SER A 25 -7.59 -5.89 -11.03
C SER A 25 -9.05 -5.82 -10.57
N ALA A 26 -9.36 -6.41 -9.42
CA ALA A 26 -10.69 -6.37 -8.82
C ALA A 26 -11.12 -4.93 -8.47
N ALA A 27 -10.18 -4.11 -8.03
CA ALA A 27 -10.42 -2.71 -7.68
C ALA A 27 -10.18 -1.72 -8.84
N ARG A 28 -9.98 -2.22 -10.08
CA ARG A 28 -9.72 -1.43 -11.30
C ARG A 28 -8.66 -0.33 -11.13
N ARG A 29 -7.59 -0.63 -10.39
CA ARG A 29 -6.46 0.29 -10.14
C ARG A 29 -5.14 -0.35 -10.55
N SER A 30 -4.11 0.47 -10.70
CA SER A 30 -2.77 -0.06 -10.97
C SER A 30 -2.21 -0.80 -9.75
N MET A 31 -1.32 -1.77 -9.96
CA MET A 31 -0.63 -2.46 -8.87
C MET A 31 0.05 -1.49 -7.90
N ASN A 32 0.63 -0.39 -8.41
CA ASN A 32 1.27 0.60 -7.57
C ASN A 32 0.26 1.34 -6.68
N ALA A 33 -0.91 1.70 -7.22
CA ALA A 33 -1.97 2.32 -6.45
C ALA A 33 -2.55 1.37 -5.39
N GLU A 34 -2.69 0.08 -5.71
CA GLU A 34 -3.11 -0.94 -4.74
C GLU A 34 -2.13 -1.05 -3.57
N VAL A 35 -0.83 -1.12 -3.88
CA VAL A 35 0.22 -1.23 -2.86
C VAL A 35 0.23 -0.01 -1.97
N VAL A 36 0.19 1.20 -2.55
CA VAL A 36 0.15 2.45 -1.78
C VAL A 36 -1.06 2.48 -0.85
N ILE A 37 -2.26 2.25 -1.37
CA ILE A 37 -3.50 2.25 -0.56
C ILE A 37 -3.42 1.23 0.57
N ARG A 38 -2.90 0.02 0.29
CA ARG A 38 -2.81 -1.03 1.31
C ARG A 38 -1.79 -0.69 2.40
N LEU A 39 -0.67 -0.06 2.03
CA LEU A 39 0.31 0.44 2.98
C LEU A 39 -0.27 1.59 3.81
N GLU A 40 -0.87 2.60 3.18
CA GLU A 40 -1.52 3.72 3.86
C GLU A 40 -2.62 3.24 4.81
N ALA A 41 -3.46 2.30 4.38
CA ALA A 41 -4.46 1.68 5.23
C ALA A 41 -3.81 0.92 6.40
N SER A 42 -2.75 0.15 6.15
CA SER A 42 -2.03 -0.56 7.22
C SER A 42 -1.47 0.41 8.26
N PHE A 43 -0.85 1.52 7.85
CA PHE A 43 -0.34 2.55 8.78
C PHE A 43 -1.45 3.35 9.46
N ALA A 44 -2.60 3.53 8.80
CA ALA A 44 -3.77 4.15 9.41
C ALA A 44 -4.43 3.25 10.47
N GLN A 45 -4.35 1.93 10.29
CA GLN A 45 -4.80 0.94 11.28
C GLN A 45 -3.77 0.72 12.40
N ASP A 46 -2.48 0.89 12.10
CA ASP A 46 -1.39 0.81 13.07
C ASP A 46 -1.21 2.09 13.89
N LYS A 47 -2.02 3.14 13.65
CA LYS A 47 -2.25 4.13 14.70
C LYS A 47 -2.85 3.37 15.87
N PRO A 48 -2.09 3.14 16.95
CA PRO A 48 -2.73 2.65 18.14
C PRO A 48 -3.75 3.73 18.48
N GLN A 49 -4.87 3.31 19.02
CA GLN A 49 -5.51 4.10 20.04
C GLN A 49 -4.44 4.37 21.10
N GLN A 50 -3.51 5.31 20.86
CA GLN A 50 -2.72 5.95 21.91
C GLN A 50 -3.72 6.84 22.61
N GLU A 51 -4.49 6.17 23.47
CA GLU A 51 -4.87 6.58 24.80
C GLU A 51 -4.61 8.07 25.06
N GLN A 52 -5.72 8.79 25.20
CA GLN A 52 -5.80 9.97 26.07
C GLN A 52 -5.14 9.62 27.41
N PRO A 53 -4.11 10.36 27.84
CA PRO A 53 -4.27 11.27 29.00
C PRO A 53 -3.47 12.58 28.77
N LEU A 54 -3.74 13.74 29.39
CA LEU A 54 -4.32 14.12 30.67
C LEU A 54 -5.17 15.39 30.50
#